data_AF-A0A9P9XZ89-F1
#
_entry.id   AF-A0A9P9XZ89-F1
#
_cell.length_a   1.000
_cell.length_b   1.000
_cell.length_c   1.000
_cell.angle_alpha   90.00
_cell.angle_beta   90.00
_cell.angle_gamma   90.00
#
_symmetry.space_group_name_H-M   'P 1'
#
loop_
_entity.id
_entity.type
_entity.pdbx_description
1 polymer ?
#
loop_
_entity_poly.entity_id
_entity_poly.type
_entity_poly.pdbx_seq_one_letter_code
_entity_poly.pdbx_strand_id
1 'polypeptide(L)'
;MDGVDDCEEGEGWSEMVKAIDAPDAPLARLSAFLRIAQSKLQPKRGIKKVASSLAWPFAENEVDRLLAAIEREKALLGLALNVNCLQLIQEIRKTSKENQRQLEELLEAFKGSCDETRPPDREISSGLRRVEESQNTLGDQLHGLQTRHNDHDAAKKRKAVLEWLAPVDYAIRHSAFVKRQQERTGTWVLQSDEFKRWTEDRLESTLFCPGIPGAGKTIMTSIVVQNIVTRHRDDTETAIAYIYLDYLRQNEQGIEDLLSNILKQLSEYRSSTPSELDELHKKHTVTHRGTRPSLQEISSVLQSVIVSNLRTFIVIDALDECDNSDGSRSRLLHELKNLRQKSGVKLFATSRHIPEIAAEFQGCTTLEIRASDHDILAYLEGRALELPKCASRSPSLKEEIKLGILRAADGMFLLARLNLDSLKGKKSATAVRAALKDLPGGSQAYHRAYDAAMERIEGQLADHAETAKQVLSWITFAKRPLRAEELEDAIAVIDGQMSFDFENICPVEDLLSTCAGLVTVDEKTQAVLM
;
A
#
# COMPACT_ATOMS: atom_id res chain seq x y z
N MET A 1 22.01 0.89 16.61
CA MET A 1 23.25 1.05 15.84
C MET A 1 23.36 -0.21 15.01
N ASP A 2 23.03 -0.12 13.73
CA ASP A 2 23.27 -1.12 12.66
C ASP A 2 22.56 -0.54 11.42
N GLY A 3 23.24 0.31 10.66
CA GLY A 3 22.60 1.06 9.57
C GLY A 3 23.56 1.83 8.68
N VAL A 4 24.79 1.34 8.48
CA VAL A 4 25.79 2.03 7.66
C VAL A 4 26.36 1.17 6.51
N ASP A 5 26.11 -0.13 6.43
CA ASP A 5 26.83 -1.00 5.46
C ASP A 5 26.18 -1.14 4.07
N ASP A 6 24.86 -0.99 3.93
CA ASP A 6 24.17 -1.38 2.68
C ASP A 6 24.22 -0.33 1.55
N CYS A 7 24.55 0.94 1.86
CA CYS A 7 24.67 1.99 0.83
C CYS A 7 26.04 1.97 0.13
N GLU A 8 27.09 1.54 0.83
CA GLU A 8 28.43 1.39 0.24
C GLU A 8 28.48 0.22 -0.75
N GLU A 9 27.70 -0.85 -0.52
CA GLU A 9 27.62 -1.98 -1.46
C GLU A 9 27.05 -1.56 -2.83
N GLY A 10 25.97 -0.77 -2.88
CA GLY A 10 25.31 -0.37 -4.14
C GLY A 10 26.12 0.61 -5.00
N GLU A 11 26.81 1.57 -4.38
CA GLU A 11 27.76 2.44 -5.10
C GLU A 11 28.96 1.64 -5.64
N GLY A 12 29.46 0.68 -4.84
CA GLY A 12 30.52 -0.25 -5.26
C GLY A 12 30.16 -1.07 -6.49
N TRP A 13 28.92 -1.56 -6.61
CA TRP A 13 28.44 -2.28 -7.80
C TRP A 13 28.43 -1.42 -9.07
N SER A 14 27.92 -0.19 -9.00
CA SER A 14 27.86 0.73 -10.14
C SER A 14 29.25 1.16 -10.62
N GLU A 15 30.18 1.42 -9.69
CA GLU A 15 31.57 1.73 -10.02
C GLU A 15 32.32 0.52 -10.60
N MET A 16 32.06 -0.69 -10.09
CA MET A 16 32.64 -1.92 -10.60
C MET A 16 32.21 -2.22 -12.05
N VAL A 17 30.91 -2.08 -12.36
CA VAL A 17 30.42 -2.31 -13.73
C VAL A 17 31.02 -1.28 -14.70
N LYS A 18 31.10 -0.01 -14.31
CA LYS A 18 31.78 1.03 -15.11
C LYS A 18 33.27 0.74 -15.29
N ALA A 19 33.94 0.18 -14.28
CA ALA A 19 35.36 -0.17 -14.34
C ALA A 19 35.65 -1.39 -15.23
N ILE A 20 34.68 -2.29 -15.42
CA ILE A 20 34.80 -3.49 -16.28
C ILE A 20 34.46 -3.19 -17.75
N ASP A 21 33.59 -2.19 -18.01
CA ASP A 21 33.10 -1.82 -19.35
C ASP A 21 33.80 -0.57 -19.96
N ALA A 22 34.72 0.06 -19.24
CA ALA A 22 35.47 1.22 -19.74
C ALA A 22 36.34 0.87 -20.98
N PRO A 23 36.71 1.85 -21.83
CA PRO A 23 37.44 1.60 -23.09
C PRO A 23 38.79 0.90 -22.94
N ASP A 24 39.42 1.05 -21.78
CA ASP A 24 40.70 0.41 -21.43
C ASP A 24 40.53 -0.77 -20.46
N ALA A 25 39.30 -1.24 -20.20
CA ALA A 25 38.98 -2.28 -19.23
C ALA A 25 39.15 -3.71 -19.79
N PRO A 26 39.16 -4.76 -18.94
CA PRO A 26 39.41 -6.13 -19.37
C PRO A 26 38.49 -6.62 -20.51
N LEU A 27 37.19 -6.26 -20.50
CA LEU A 27 36.25 -6.66 -21.57
C LEU A 27 36.55 -5.94 -22.89
N ALA A 28 36.81 -4.63 -22.85
CA ALA A 28 37.17 -3.86 -24.03
C ALA A 28 38.48 -4.37 -24.66
N ARG A 29 39.48 -4.69 -23.82
CA ARG A 29 40.75 -5.29 -24.28
C ARG A 29 40.54 -6.68 -24.88
N LEU A 30 39.73 -7.53 -24.25
CA LEU A 30 39.41 -8.86 -24.76
C LEU A 30 38.67 -8.80 -26.11
N SER A 31 37.72 -7.85 -26.25
CA SER A 31 37.03 -7.60 -27.52
C SER A 31 37.99 -7.12 -28.63
N ALA A 32 38.96 -6.25 -28.29
CA ALA A 32 39.96 -5.77 -29.22
C ALA A 32 40.89 -6.91 -29.68
N PHE A 33 41.29 -7.80 -28.76
CA PHE A 33 42.08 -8.99 -29.10
C PHE A 33 41.33 -9.95 -30.02
N LEU A 34 40.06 -10.22 -29.73
CA LEU A 34 39.21 -11.05 -30.59
C LEU A 34 39.03 -10.43 -31.99
N ARG A 35 38.88 -9.10 -32.07
CA ARG A 35 38.78 -8.38 -33.36
C ARG A 35 40.07 -8.43 -34.17
N ILE A 36 41.23 -8.35 -33.51
CA ILE A 36 42.55 -8.52 -34.15
C ILE A 36 42.68 -9.95 -34.70
N ALA A 37 42.33 -10.95 -33.91
CA ALA A 37 42.34 -12.35 -34.34
C ALA A 37 41.42 -12.56 -35.55
N GLN A 38 40.20 -12.04 -35.51
CA GLN A 38 39.22 -12.11 -36.60
C GLN A 38 39.73 -11.40 -37.87
N SER A 39 40.35 -10.22 -37.74
CA SER A 39 40.87 -9.46 -38.88
C SER A 39 42.01 -10.18 -39.62
N LYS A 40 42.83 -10.95 -38.89
CA LYS A 40 43.91 -11.76 -39.47
C LYS A 40 43.41 -13.08 -40.08
N LEU A 41 42.25 -13.57 -39.65
CA LEU A 41 41.60 -14.77 -40.17
C LEU A 41 40.73 -14.49 -41.41
N GLN A 42 40.38 -13.23 -41.70
CA GLN A 42 39.60 -12.90 -42.90
C GLN A 42 40.43 -13.05 -44.20
N PRO A 43 39.87 -13.65 -45.27
CA PRO A 43 40.57 -13.81 -46.54
C PRO A 43 40.74 -12.46 -47.26
N LYS A 44 41.98 -12.13 -47.66
CA LYS A 44 42.28 -10.91 -48.43
C LYS A 44 41.68 -11.00 -49.84
N ARG A 45 40.84 -10.04 -50.25
CA ARG A 45 40.24 -9.98 -51.59
C ARG A 45 41.23 -9.43 -52.62
N GLY A 46 41.55 -10.23 -53.64
CA GLY A 46 42.29 -9.78 -54.83
C GLY A 46 42.65 -10.94 -55.78
N ILE A 47 42.33 -10.77 -57.06
CA ILE A 47 42.59 -11.76 -58.12
C ILE A 47 44.07 -11.69 -58.52
N LYS A 48 44.94 -12.37 -57.77
CA LYS A 48 46.17 -13.02 -58.27
C LYS A 48 46.90 -13.74 -57.13
N LYS A 49 47.09 -15.04 -57.35
CA LYS A 49 47.89 -16.04 -56.59
C LYS A 49 47.20 -16.75 -55.42
N VAL A 50 46.50 -17.81 -55.82
CA VAL A 50 46.06 -19.02 -55.10
C VAL A 50 47.22 -19.84 -54.48
N ALA A 51 48.39 -19.25 -54.22
CA ALA A 51 49.53 -19.96 -53.61
C ALA A 51 49.97 -19.38 -52.24
N SER A 52 49.41 -18.25 -51.79
CA SER A 52 49.62 -17.70 -50.45
C SER A 52 48.35 -17.73 -49.58
N SER A 53 47.29 -18.39 -50.05
CA SER A 53 46.02 -18.60 -49.33
C SER A 53 46.03 -19.84 -48.44
N LEU A 54 47.14 -20.58 -48.40
CA LEU A 54 47.31 -21.87 -47.71
C LEU A 54 48.31 -21.81 -46.55
N ALA A 55 48.88 -20.64 -46.25
CA ALA A 55 49.72 -20.46 -45.07
C ALA A 55 48.86 -19.93 -43.92
N TRP A 56 48.81 -20.68 -42.83
CA TRP A 56 48.21 -20.24 -41.57
C TRP A 56 48.82 -18.88 -41.18
N PRO A 57 48.01 -17.84 -40.89
CA PRO A 57 48.49 -16.47 -40.76
C PRO A 57 49.21 -16.18 -39.44
N PHE A 58 49.34 -17.18 -38.56
CA PHE A 58 50.00 -17.08 -37.26
C PHE A 58 51.13 -18.10 -37.18
N ALA A 59 52.23 -17.74 -36.53
CA ALA A 59 53.19 -18.74 -36.08
C ALA A 59 52.67 -19.39 -34.77
N GLU A 60 53.06 -20.63 -34.48
CA GLU A 60 52.61 -21.40 -33.30
C GLU A 60 52.81 -20.61 -31.99
N ASN A 61 53.96 -19.92 -31.88
CA ASN A 61 54.29 -19.04 -30.76
C ASN A 61 53.43 -17.76 -30.66
N GLU A 62 52.80 -17.30 -31.75
CA GLU A 62 51.85 -16.17 -31.73
C GLU A 62 50.48 -16.62 -31.22
N VAL A 63 50.06 -17.84 -31.55
CA VAL A 63 48.81 -18.43 -31.06
C VAL A 63 48.91 -18.67 -29.55
N ASP A 64 50.02 -19.23 -29.07
CA ASP A 64 50.26 -19.46 -27.64
C ASP A 64 50.25 -18.16 -26.83
N ARG A 65 50.81 -17.07 -27.40
CA ARG A 65 50.80 -15.75 -26.75
C ARG A 65 49.41 -15.12 -26.70
N LEU A 66 48.61 -15.29 -27.77
CA LEU A 66 47.23 -14.83 -27.82
C LEU A 66 46.37 -15.59 -26.79
N LEU A 67 46.52 -16.91 -26.71
CA LEU A 67 45.81 -17.74 -25.74
C LEU A 67 46.21 -17.40 -24.30
N ALA A 68 47.51 -17.23 -24.03
CA ALA A 68 48.00 -16.82 -22.71
C ALA A 68 47.50 -15.42 -22.30
N ALA A 69 47.36 -14.49 -23.24
CA ALA A 69 46.80 -13.16 -22.97
C ALA A 69 45.29 -13.22 -22.64
N ILE A 70 44.53 -14.05 -23.37
CA ILE A 70 43.10 -14.27 -23.11
C ILE A 70 42.88 -14.94 -21.74
N GLU A 71 43.66 -15.97 -21.42
CA GLU A 71 43.61 -16.64 -20.12
C GLU A 71 44.00 -15.69 -18.97
N ARG A 72 44.97 -14.80 -19.18
CA ARG A 72 45.38 -13.81 -18.18
C ARG A 72 44.31 -12.74 -17.91
N GLU A 73 43.66 -12.23 -18.94
CA GLU A 73 42.56 -11.26 -18.77
C GLU A 73 41.31 -11.92 -18.17
N LYS A 74 41.02 -13.18 -18.52
CA LYS A 74 39.98 -14.01 -17.89
C LYS A 74 40.25 -14.25 -16.40
N ALA A 75 41.49 -14.51 -16.02
CA ALA A 75 41.87 -14.68 -14.61
C ALA A 75 41.73 -13.37 -13.80
N LEU A 76 42.06 -12.22 -14.40
CA LEU A 76 41.86 -10.89 -13.79
C LEU A 76 40.38 -10.54 -13.61
N LEU A 77 39.53 -10.84 -14.61
CA LEU A 77 38.07 -10.75 -14.49
C LEU A 77 37.52 -11.66 -13.38
N GLY A 78 38.07 -12.88 -13.26
CA GLY A 78 37.69 -13.82 -12.20
C GLY A 78 38.05 -13.37 -10.79
N LEU A 79 39.15 -12.63 -10.63
CA LEU A 79 39.56 -12.05 -9.34
C LEU A 79 38.74 -10.81 -8.95
N ALA A 80 38.38 -9.98 -9.94
CA ALA A 80 37.54 -8.81 -9.70
C ALA A 80 36.13 -9.20 -9.22
N LEU A 81 35.52 -10.24 -9.81
CA LEU A 81 34.13 -10.67 -9.56
C LEU A 81 33.86 -11.37 -8.20
N ASN A 82 34.77 -11.28 -7.22
CA ASN A 82 34.73 -12.12 -6.02
C ASN A 82 34.00 -11.50 -4.80
N VAL A 83 33.27 -10.38 -4.97
CA VAL A 83 32.39 -9.81 -3.94
C VAL A 83 30.94 -9.95 -4.37
N ASN A 84 30.20 -10.82 -3.67
CA ASN A 84 28.74 -11.01 -3.64
C ASN A 84 27.96 -11.22 -4.94
N CYS A 85 28.47 -12.04 -5.86
CA CYS A 85 27.80 -12.36 -7.12
C CYS A 85 27.38 -13.84 -7.26
N LEU A 86 26.85 -14.50 -6.22
CA LEU A 86 26.71 -15.98 -6.21
C LEU A 86 25.84 -16.57 -7.34
N GLN A 87 24.75 -15.92 -7.76
CA GLN A 87 23.93 -16.39 -8.90
C GLN A 87 24.56 -16.07 -10.26
N LEU A 88 25.15 -14.88 -10.41
CA LEU A 88 25.88 -14.49 -11.61
C LEU A 88 27.12 -15.39 -11.80
N ILE A 89 27.83 -15.70 -10.72
CA ILE A 89 28.98 -16.61 -10.69
C ILE A 89 28.57 -18.01 -11.11
N GLN A 90 27.39 -18.49 -10.75
CA GLN A 90 26.92 -19.81 -11.16
C GLN A 90 26.64 -19.86 -12.67
N GLU A 91 25.95 -18.87 -13.23
CA GLU A 91 25.64 -18.84 -14.67
C GLU A 91 26.86 -18.50 -15.54
N ILE A 92 27.74 -17.58 -15.10
CA ILE A 92 29.01 -17.30 -15.78
C ILE A 92 29.95 -18.50 -15.70
N ARG A 93 30.02 -19.21 -14.57
CA ARG A 93 30.84 -20.45 -14.47
C ARG A 93 30.31 -21.56 -15.35
N LYS A 94 28.99 -21.72 -15.42
CA LYS A 94 28.34 -22.73 -16.26
C LYS A 94 28.62 -22.44 -17.74
N THR A 95 28.47 -21.19 -18.15
CA THR A 95 28.69 -20.77 -19.53
C THR A 95 30.18 -20.73 -19.90
N SER A 96 31.06 -20.31 -18.98
CA SER A 96 32.52 -20.40 -19.18
C SER A 96 33.00 -21.84 -19.29
N LYS A 97 32.40 -22.80 -18.57
CA LYS A 97 32.72 -24.22 -18.71
C LYS A 97 32.23 -24.77 -20.05
N GLU A 98 31.07 -24.34 -20.52
CA GLU A 98 30.56 -24.75 -21.83
C GLU A 98 31.40 -24.16 -22.97
N ASN A 99 31.80 -22.89 -22.88
CA ASN A 99 32.70 -22.27 -23.84
C ASN A 99 34.10 -22.94 -23.82
N GLN A 100 34.59 -23.36 -22.65
CA GLN A 100 35.83 -24.13 -22.52
C GLN A 100 35.71 -25.50 -23.20
N ARG A 101 34.61 -26.23 -22.96
CA ARG A 101 34.34 -27.52 -23.58
C ARG A 101 34.27 -27.43 -25.10
N GLN A 102 33.63 -26.38 -25.62
CA GLN A 102 33.52 -26.13 -27.06
C GLN A 102 34.86 -25.75 -27.68
N LEU A 103 35.72 -25.02 -26.96
CA LEU A 103 37.07 -24.69 -27.43
C LEU A 103 37.99 -25.93 -27.43
N GLU A 104 37.86 -26.81 -26.44
CA GLU A 104 38.56 -28.09 -26.36
C GLU A 104 38.11 -29.04 -27.48
N GLU A 105 36.81 -29.11 -27.80
CA GLU A 105 36.28 -29.86 -28.95
C GLU A 105 36.83 -29.34 -30.29
N LEU A 106 36.93 -28.01 -30.45
CA LEU A 106 37.54 -27.40 -31.64
C LEU A 106 39.05 -27.68 -31.74
N LEU A 107 39.75 -27.74 -30.61
CA LEU A 107 41.19 -28.06 -30.52
C LEU A 107 41.46 -29.54 -30.86
N GLU A 108 40.60 -30.46 -30.43
CA GLU A 108 40.72 -31.88 -30.78
C GLU A 108 40.35 -32.15 -32.24
N ALA A 109 39.34 -31.46 -32.79
CA ALA A 109 39.05 -31.49 -34.23
C ALA A 109 40.24 -30.97 -35.07
N PHE A 110 40.99 -30.00 -34.55
CA PHE A 110 42.20 -29.46 -35.18
C PHE A 110 43.36 -30.45 -35.18
N LYS A 111 43.58 -31.18 -34.07
CA LYS A 111 44.64 -32.19 -33.97
C LYS A 111 44.40 -33.41 -34.87
N GLY A 112 43.14 -33.78 -35.11
CA GLY A 112 42.78 -34.89 -36.00
C GLY A 112 42.95 -34.61 -37.49
N SER A 113 43.10 -33.34 -37.90
CA SER A 113 43.15 -32.92 -39.31
C SER A 113 44.56 -32.57 -39.83
N CYS A 114 45.62 -32.80 -39.04
CA CYS A 114 46.99 -32.44 -39.42
C CYS A 114 47.67 -33.38 -40.43
N ASP A 115 46.93 -34.24 -41.13
CA ASP A 115 47.44 -34.93 -42.32
C ASP A 115 46.49 -34.69 -43.51
N GLU A 116 47.06 -34.08 -44.55
CA GLU A 116 46.50 -33.78 -45.88
C GLU A 116 45.56 -32.56 -46.09
N THR A 117 45.99 -31.77 -47.07
CA THR A 117 45.38 -30.60 -47.73
C THR A 117 43.85 -30.62 -47.93
N ARG A 118 43.09 -29.84 -47.14
CA ARG A 118 41.72 -29.39 -47.45
C ARG A 118 41.44 -27.97 -46.89
N PRO A 119 40.50 -27.18 -47.48
CA PRO A 119 40.23 -25.80 -47.08
C PRO A 119 39.49 -25.74 -45.72
N PRO A 120 39.46 -24.58 -45.01
CA PRO A 120 38.99 -24.52 -43.63
C PRO A 120 37.53 -24.96 -43.52
N ASP A 121 37.31 -26.02 -42.75
CA ASP A 121 36.04 -26.71 -42.60
C ASP A 121 34.95 -25.83 -41.97
N ARG A 122 33.71 -26.04 -42.45
CA ARG A 122 32.49 -25.39 -41.94
C ARG A 122 32.34 -25.48 -40.42
N GLU A 123 32.97 -26.46 -39.78
CA GLU A 123 32.91 -26.73 -38.34
C GLU A 123 33.57 -25.63 -37.50
N ILE A 124 34.72 -25.09 -37.90
CA ILE A 124 35.41 -24.02 -37.15
C ILE A 124 34.60 -22.72 -37.18
N SER A 125 34.05 -22.38 -38.35
CA SER A 125 33.16 -21.22 -38.49
C SER A 125 31.87 -21.39 -37.67
N SER A 126 31.36 -22.63 -37.57
CA SER A 126 30.19 -22.92 -36.74
C SER A 126 30.49 -22.85 -35.24
N GLY A 127 31.68 -23.28 -34.80
CA GLY A 127 32.12 -23.19 -33.41
C GLY A 127 32.34 -21.74 -32.97
N LEU A 128 33.01 -20.92 -33.79
CA LEU A 128 33.16 -19.48 -33.54
C LEU A 128 31.80 -18.77 -33.45
N ARG A 129 30.86 -19.12 -34.33
CA ARG A 129 29.51 -18.56 -34.29
C ARG A 129 28.74 -18.94 -33.02
N ARG A 130 28.88 -20.17 -32.53
CA ARG A 130 28.29 -20.62 -31.26
C ARG A 130 28.89 -19.89 -30.05
N VAL A 131 30.20 -19.61 -30.07
CA VAL A 131 30.86 -18.81 -29.02
C VAL A 131 30.40 -17.35 -29.06
N GLU A 132 30.26 -16.77 -30.25
CA GLU A 132 29.73 -15.41 -30.44
C GLU A 132 28.26 -15.30 -29.98
N GLU A 133 27.42 -16.28 -30.33
CA GLU A 133 26.03 -16.38 -29.85
C GLU A 133 25.95 -16.56 -28.32
N SER A 134 26.84 -17.37 -27.74
CA SER A 134 26.98 -17.54 -26.29
C SER A 134 27.40 -16.24 -25.59
N GLN A 135 28.34 -15.48 -26.15
CA GLN A 135 28.74 -14.17 -25.61
C GLN A 135 27.63 -13.11 -25.71
N ASN A 136 26.90 -13.06 -26.82
CA ASN A 136 25.76 -12.16 -26.96
C ASN A 136 24.65 -12.49 -25.94
N THR A 137 24.37 -13.78 -25.73
CA THR A 137 23.40 -14.24 -24.73
C THR A 137 23.81 -13.83 -23.31
N LEU A 138 25.11 -13.90 -22.98
CA LEU A 138 25.62 -13.41 -21.69
C LEU A 138 25.48 -11.89 -21.55
N GLY A 139 25.77 -11.13 -22.61
CA GLY A 139 25.58 -9.69 -22.65
C GLY A 139 24.12 -9.30 -22.35
N ASP A 140 23.18 -9.97 -23.01
CA ASP A 140 21.74 -9.74 -22.81
C ASP A 140 21.28 -10.09 -21.38
N GLN A 141 21.78 -11.20 -20.83
CA GLN A 141 21.48 -11.60 -19.45
C GLN A 141 22.05 -10.63 -18.42
N LEU A 142 23.26 -10.11 -18.65
CA LEU A 142 23.93 -9.17 -17.76
C LEU A 142 23.23 -7.80 -17.78
N HIS A 143 22.83 -7.32 -18.96
CA HIS A 143 21.98 -6.13 -19.09
C HIS A 143 20.64 -6.31 -18.39
N GLY A 144 20.00 -7.48 -18.54
CA GLY A 144 18.75 -7.81 -17.86
C GLY A 144 18.87 -7.79 -16.33
N LEU A 145 19.98 -8.28 -15.79
CA LEU A 145 20.25 -8.25 -14.34
C LEU A 145 20.57 -6.84 -13.84
N GLN A 146 21.34 -6.06 -14.59
CA GLN A 146 21.64 -4.67 -14.24
C GLN A 146 20.37 -3.81 -14.23
N THR A 147 19.46 -4.03 -15.19
CA THR A 147 18.15 -3.36 -15.20
C THR A 147 17.34 -3.70 -13.96
N ARG A 148 17.23 -4.99 -13.62
CA ARG A 148 16.50 -5.45 -12.41
C ARG A 148 17.11 -4.90 -11.12
N HIS A 149 18.44 -4.82 -11.04
CA HIS A 149 19.12 -4.27 -9.88
C HIS A 149 18.82 -2.78 -9.71
N ASN A 150 18.94 -2.00 -10.80
CA ASN A 150 18.60 -0.58 -10.80
C ASN A 150 17.11 -0.35 -10.45
N ASP A 151 16.21 -1.18 -10.98
CA ASP A 151 14.77 -1.10 -10.66
C ASP A 151 14.50 -1.39 -9.19
N HIS A 152 15.20 -2.37 -8.61
CA HIS A 152 15.08 -2.73 -7.19
C HIS A 152 15.59 -1.62 -6.27
N ASP A 153 16.73 -1.01 -6.60
CA ASP A 153 17.29 0.09 -5.82
C ASP A 153 16.44 1.36 -5.94
N ALA A 154 15.90 1.64 -7.14
CA ALA A 154 14.93 2.70 -7.34
C ALA A 154 13.66 2.48 -6.51
N ALA A 155 13.14 1.25 -6.46
CA ALA A 155 11.96 0.90 -5.66
C ALA A 155 12.23 1.05 -4.15
N LYS A 156 13.39 0.60 -3.66
CA LYS A 156 13.80 0.79 -2.25
C LYS A 156 13.90 2.26 -1.89
N LYS A 157 14.61 3.06 -2.70
CA LYS A 157 14.76 4.50 -2.49
C LYS A 157 13.40 5.19 -2.46
N ARG A 158 12.52 4.85 -3.39
CA ARG A 158 11.17 5.38 -3.45
C ARG A 158 10.38 5.08 -2.18
N LYS A 159 10.41 3.84 -1.71
CA LYS A 159 9.75 3.44 -0.46
C LYS A 159 10.26 4.27 0.71
N ALA A 160 11.57 4.47 0.83
CA ALA A 160 12.17 5.29 1.88
C ALA A 160 11.71 6.76 1.83
N VAL A 161 11.62 7.36 0.62
CA VAL A 161 11.12 8.74 0.44
C VAL A 161 9.65 8.86 0.89
N LEU A 162 8.82 7.89 0.53
CA LEU A 162 7.38 7.89 0.87
C LEU A 162 7.14 7.67 2.37
N GLU A 163 7.90 6.76 2.99
CA GLU A 163 7.88 6.54 4.45
C GLU A 163 8.40 7.75 5.22
N TRP A 164 9.42 8.43 4.70
CA TRP A 164 9.90 9.70 5.24
C TRP A 164 8.79 10.76 5.18
N LEU A 165 8.08 10.90 4.05
CA LEU A 165 7.08 11.94 3.86
C LEU A 165 5.91 11.83 4.85
N ALA A 166 5.29 10.66 4.95
CA ALA A 166 4.19 10.42 5.88
C ALA A 166 4.22 9.00 6.47
N PRO A 167 4.40 8.86 7.80
CA PRO A 167 4.48 7.55 8.45
C PRO A 167 3.11 6.87 8.56
N VAL A 168 2.01 7.64 8.58
CA VAL A 168 0.66 7.11 8.70
C VAL A 168 0.25 6.37 7.42
N ASP A 169 -0.34 5.19 7.59
CA ASP A 169 -0.91 4.40 6.50
C ASP A 169 -2.43 4.24 6.68
N TYR A 170 -3.20 4.95 5.86
CA TYR A 170 -4.66 4.86 5.86
C TYR A 170 -5.18 3.57 5.22
N ALA A 171 -4.37 2.80 4.48
CA ALA A 171 -4.79 1.53 3.89
C ALA A 171 -5.14 0.49 4.95
N ILE A 172 -4.45 0.52 6.10
CA ILE A 172 -4.76 -0.34 7.26
C ILE A 172 -6.20 -0.07 7.74
N ARG A 173 -6.55 1.22 7.92
CA ARG A 173 -7.89 1.66 8.37
C ARG A 173 -8.95 1.33 7.32
N HIS A 174 -8.67 1.65 6.05
CA HIS A 174 -9.54 1.32 4.94
C HIS A 174 -9.93 -0.16 4.96
N SER A 175 -8.93 -1.04 5.08
CA SER A 175 -9.17 -2.48 5.10
C SER A 175 -9.96 -2.95 6.33
N ALA A 176 -9.81 -2.29 7.49
CA ALA A 176 -10.65 -2.56 8.65
C ALA A 176 -12.12 -2.16 8.40
N PHE A 177 -12.38 -1.01 7.77
CA PHE A 177 -13.73 -0.58 7.44
C PHE A 177 -14.40 -1.44 6.37
N VAL A 178 -13.65 -1.89 5.35
CA VAL A 178 -14.14 -2.83 4.34
C VAL A 178 -14.56 -4.16 5.00
N LYS A 179 -13.79 -4.67 5.97
CA LYS A 179 -14.16 -5.89 6.71
C LYS A 179 -15.44 -5.75 7.53
N ARG A 180 -15.72 -4.56 8.08
CA ARG A 180 -16.92 -4.29 8.88
C ARG A 180 -18.18 -4.12 8.03
N GLN A 181 -18.03 -3.90 6.72
CA GLN A 181 -19.16 -3.75 5.82
C GLN A 181 -19.99 -5.05 5.79
N GLN A 182 -21.31 -4.92 5.96
CA GLN A 182 -22.20 -6.03 5.69
C GLN A 182 -22.37 -6.19 4.17
N GLU A 183 -22.24 -7.42 3.67
CA GLU A 183 -22.49 -7.71 2.26
C GLU A 183 -23.85 -7.15 1.80
N ARG A 184 -23.89 -6.63 0.56
CA ARG A 184 -25.06 -6.04 -0.11
C ARG A 184 -25.53 -4.69 0.44
N THR A 185 -24.91 -4.14 1.47
CA THR A 185 -25.24 -2.79 1.98
C THR A 185 -24.46 -1.68 1.28
N GLY A 186 -25.05 -0.49 1.18
CA GLY A 186 -24.38 0.74 0.72
C GLY A 186 -24.19 0.88 -0.78
N THR A 187 -24.75 -0.06 -1.56
CA THR A 187 -24.65 -0.05 -3.02
C THR A 187 -25.43 1.11 -3.67
N TRP A 188 -26.43 1.66 -2.96
CA TRP A 188 -27.25 2.78 -3.42
C TRP A 188 -26.43 4.04 -3.68
N VAL A 189 -25.36 4.29 -2.90
CA VAL A 189 -24.47 5.46 -3.11
C VAL A 189 -23.86 5.41 -4.49
N LEU A 190 -23.36 4.23 -4.90
CA LEU A 190 -22.74 4.02 -6.20
C LEU A 190 -23.74 4.11 -7.37
N GLN A 191 -25.02 3.89 -7.08
CA GLN A 191 -26.11 3.94 -8.05
C GLN A 191 -26.72 5.34 -8.19
N SER A 192 -26.47 6.23 -7.23
CA SER A 192 -26.98 7.61 -7.23
C SER A 192 -26.49 8.40 -8.44
N ASP A 193 -27.34 9.32 -8.91
CA ASP A 193 -26.99 10.19 -10.04
C ASP A 193 -25.94 11.22 -9.64
N GLU A 194 -25.90 11.63 -8.37
CA GLU A 194 -24.88 12.48 -7.77
C GLU A 194 -23.50 11.82 -7.88
N PHE A 195 -23.38 10.56 -7.48
CA PHE A 195 -22.11 9.82 -7.54
C PHE A 195 -21.65 9.58 -8.98
N LYS A 196 -22.56 9.17 -9.87
CA LYS A 196 -22.24 8.97 -11.28
C LYS A 196 -21.80 10.27 -11.95
N ARG A 197 -22.50 11.37 -11.71
CA ARG A 197 -22.09 12.70 -12.22
C ARG A 197 -20.71 13.09 -11.66
N TRP A 198 -20.49 12.93 -10.37
CA TRP A 198 -19.19 13.22 -9.77
C TRP A 198 -18.06 12.38 -10.36
N THR A 199 -18.29 11.10 -10.67
CA THR A 199 -17.26 10.22 -11.25
C THR A 199 -17.03 10.44 -12.74
N GLU A 200 -18.07 10.76 -13.52
CA GLU A 200 -18.03 10.74 -14.99
C GLU A 200 -17.97 12.13 -15.64
N ASP A 201 -18.70 13.11 -15.09
CA ASP A 201 -18.72 14.48 -15.61
C ASP A 201 -17.33 15.13 -15.46
N ARG A 202 -16.95 16.08 -16.31
CA ARG A 202 -15.72 16.88 -16.12
C ARG A 202 -15.97 18.15 -15.29
N LEU A 203 -17.20 18.64 -15.24
CA LEU A 203 -17.58 19.88 -14.57
C LEU A 203 -17.80 19.69 -13.06
N GLU A 204 -18.30 18.53 -12.65
CA GLU A 204 -18.59 18.23 -11.25
C GLU A 204 -17.34 17.83 -10.47
N SER A 205 -16.60 18.79 -9.92
CA SER A 205 -15.35 18.51 -9.21
C SER A 205 -15.54 17.99 -7.79
N THR A 206 -16.74 18.05 -7.20
CA THR A 206 -16.93 17.80 -5.77
C THR A 206 -18.26 17.16 -5.43
N LEU A 207 -18.22 16.12 -4.61
CA LEU A 207 -19.36 15.47 -3.99
C LEU A 207 -19.24 15.57 -2.47
N PHE A 208 -20.11 16.37 -1.86
CA PHE A 208 -20.19 16.51 -0.40
C PHE A 208 -21.32 15.65 0.16
N CYS A 209 -21.00 14.87 1.19
CA CYS A 209 -21.89 13.85 1.72
C CYS A 209 -22.18 14.10 3.21
N PRO A 210 -23.08 15.03 3.54
CA PRO A 210 -23.49 15.25 4.91
C PRO A 210 -24.35 14.07 5.39
N GLY A 211 -24.32 13.78 6.68
CA GLY A 211 -25.23 12.77 7.22
C GLY A 211 -25.26 12.76 8.74
N ILE A 212 -26.33 12.19 9.29
CA ILE A 212 -26.50 12.07 10.74
C ILE A 212 -25.41 11.17 11.37
N PRO A 213 -25.07 11.38 12.65
CA PRO A 213 -24.21 10.44 13.39
C PRO A 213 -24.76 9.01 13.29
N GLY A 214 -23.89 8.01 13.20
CA GLY A 214 -24.31 6.60 13.13
C GLY A 214 -24.99 6.16 11.83
N ALA A 215 -25.12 7.02 10.80
CA ALA A 215 -25.66 6.65 9.48
C ALA A 215 -24.74 5.74 8.64
N GLY A 216 -23.51 5.48 9.10
CA GLY A 216 -22.55 4.64 8.37
C GLY A 216 -21.72 5.39 7.32
N LYS A 217 -21.51 6.71 7.48
CA LYS A 217 -20.69 7.55 6.58
C LYS A 217 -19.32 6.92 6.25
N THR A 218 -18.58 6.51 7.28
CA THR A 218 -17.26 5.86 7.13
C THR A 218 -17.30 4.57 6.31
N ILE A 219 -18.35 3.75 6.51
CA ILE A 219 -18.57 2.53 5.71
C ILE A 219 -18.96 2.89 4.27
N MET A 220 -19.76 3.94 4.06
CA MET A 220 -20.04 4.41 2.69
C MET A 220 -18.77 4.94 2.01
N THR A 221 -17.91 5.65 2.74
CA THR A 221 -16.63 6.12 2.22
C THR A 221 -15.73 4.96 1.83
N SER A 222 -15.65 3.88 2.64
CA SER A 222 -14.87 2.71 2.25
C SER A 222 -15.41 2.02 0.99
N ILE A 223 -16.73 1.96 0.80
CA ILE A 223 -17.36 1.45 -0.42
C ILE A 223 -16.98 2.31 -1.64
N VAL A 224 -17.04 3.63 -1.50
CA VAL A 224 -16.66 4.58 -2.55
C VAL A 224 -15.19 4.39 -2.93
N VAL A 225 -14.28 4.37 -1.94
CA VAL A 225 -12.83 4.16 -2.17
C VAL A 225 -12.59 2.81 -2.84
N GLN A 226 -13.21 1.73 -2.36
CA GLN A 226 -13.06 0.41 -2.96
C GLN A 226 -13.54 0.40 -4.42
N ASN A 227 -14.64 1.08 -4.73
CA ASN A 227 -15.15 1.17 -6.09
C ASN A 227 -14.19 1.91 -7.03
N ILE A 228 -13.71 3.09 -6.66
CA ILE A 228 -12.81 3.89 -7.50
C ILE A 228 -11.45 3.21 -7.69
N VAL A 229 -10.88 2.61 -6.64
CA VAL A 229 -9.60 1.87 -6.72
C VAL A 229 -9.75 0.66 -7.61
N THR A 230 -10.87 -0.07 -7.52
CA THR A 230 -11.12 -1.24 -8.38
C THR A 230 -11.33 -0.83 -9.84
N ARG A 231 -12.07 0.25 -10.10
CA ARG A 231 -12.39 0.74 -11.45
C ARG A 231 -11.16 1.28 -12.19
N HIS A 232 -10.20 1.85 -11.46
CA HIS A 232 -9.00 2.47 -12.02
C HIS A 232 -7.71 1.70 -11.71
N ARG A 233 -7.80 0.40 -11.39
CA ARG A 233 -6.65 -0.41 -10.97
C ARG A 233 -5.51 -0.45 -11.99
N ASP A 234 -5.87 -0.51 -13.28
CA ASP A 234 -4.92 -0.62 -14.40
C ASP A 234 -4.72 0.73 -15.12
N ASP A 235 -5.30 1.81 -14.59
CA ASP A 235 -5.25 3.15 -15.18
C ASP A 235 -4.10 3.95 -14.56
N THR A 236 -3.04 4.14 -15.34
CA THR A 236 -1.85 4.88 -14.92
C THR A 236 -2.04 6.40 -14.93
N GLU A 237 -3.16 6.90 -15.45
CA GLU A 237 -3.44 8.34 -15.57
C GLU A 237 -4.36 8.86 -14.46
N THR A 238 -4.91 7.96 -13.65
CA THR A 238 -5.75 8.26 -12.49
C THR A 238 -5.00 8.00 -11.19
N ALA A 239 -4.87 9.04 -10.35
CA ALA A 239 -4.31 8.92 -9.01
C ALA A 239 -5.42 9.03 -7.95
N ILE A 240 -5.29 8.29 -6.85
CA ILE A 240 -6.30 8.22 -5.80
C ILE A 240 -5.64 8.43 -4.44
N ALA A 241 -6.20 9.31 -3.63
CA ALA A 241 -5.82 9.49 -2.23
C ALA A 241 -7.07 9.49 -1.34
N TYR A 242 -6.96 8.89 -0.16
CA TYR A 242 -8.04 8.87 0.82
C TYR A 242 -7.55 9.06 2.25
N ILE A 243 -8.31 9.77 3.06
CA ILE A 243 -8.04 10.06 4.46
C ILE A 243 -9.26 9.71 5.31
N TYR A 244 -9.02 9.08 6.45
CA TYR A 244 -10.03 8.82 7.48
C TYR A 244 -9.71 9.63 8.72
N LEU A 245 -10.37 10.78 8.87
CA LEU A 245 -10.22 11.62 10.06
C LEU A 245 -10.83 10.92 11.27
N ASP A 246 -10.22 11.14 12.43
CA ASP A 246 -10.56 10.48 13.68
C ASP A 246 -10.23 11.42 14.84
N TYR A 247 -11.25 11.83 15.57
CA TYR A 247 -11.10 12.83 16.62
C TYR A 247 -10.17 12.39 17.76
N LEU A 248 -9.94 11.09 17.94
CA LEU A 248 -9.06 10.54 18.99
C LEU A 248 -7.58 10.58 18.59
N ARG A 249 -7.27 10.95 17.35
CA ARG A 249 -5.91 10.91 16.78
C ARG A 249 -5.45 12.26 16.23
N GLN A 250 -5.84 13.36 16.87
CA GLN A 250 -5.46 14.72 16.44
C GLN A 250 -3.95 14.93 16.33
N ASN A 251 -3.18 14.23 17.17
CA ASN A 251 -1.72 14.26 17.14
C ASN A 251 -1.09 13.69 15.85
N GLU A 252 -1.85 12.93 15.06
CA GLU A 252 -1.44 12.34 13.78
C GLU A 252 -2.10 13.05 12.58
N GLN A 253 -2.92 14.09 12.83
CA GLN A 253 -3.81 14.72 11.84
C GLN A 253 -3.55 16.23 11.72
N GLY A 254 -2.32 16.67 11.96
CA GLY A 254 -1.88 18.02 11.61
C GLY A 254 -2.03 18.25 10.10
N ILE A 255 -2.26 19.50 9.69
CA ILE A 255 -2.46 19.80 8.26
C ILE A 255 -1.28 19.37 7.39
N GLU A 256 -0.05 19.55 7.87
CA GLU A 256 1.16 19.08 7.19
C GLU A 256 1.16 17.56 7.03
N ASP A 257 0.73 16.81 8.05
CA ASP A 257 0.63 15.35 7.99
C ASP A 257 -0.44 14.88 7.00
N LEU A 258 -1.61 15.53 7.00
CA LEU A 258 -2.71 15.21 6.10
C LEU A 258 -2.31 15.44 4.63
N LEU A 259 -1.76 16.61 4.31
CA LEU A 259 -1.33 16.92 2.94
C LEU A 259 -0.13 16.08 2.50
N SER A 260 0.81 15.80 3.41
CA SER A 260 1.92 14.88 3.15
C SER A 260 1.42 13.47 2.85
N ASN A 261 0.34 13.04 3.52
CA ASN A 261 -0.26 11.74 3.26
C ASN A 261 -0.96 11.68 1.89
N ILE A 262 -1.69 12.74 1.51
CA ILE A 262 -2.25 12.84 0.15
C ILE A 262 -1.11 12.77 -0.87
N LEU A 263 -0.05 13.57 -0.69
CA LEU A 263 1.10 13.57 -1.59
C LEU A 263 1.78 12.20 -1.68
N LYS A 264 1.94 11.49 -0.55
CA LYS A 264 2.43 10.12 -0.50
C LYS A 264 1.57 9.19 -1.37
N GLN A 265 0.26 9.13 -1.12
CA GLN A 265 -0.65 8.25 -1.85
C GLN A 265 -0.67 8.56 -3.35
N LEU A 266 -0.74 9.84 -3.75
CA LEU A 266 -0.72 10.21 -5.17
C LEU A 266 0.61 9.86 -5.84
N SER A 267 1.71 9.87 -5.09
CA SER A 267 3.04 9.48 -5.58
C SER A 267 3.24 7.96 -5.61
N GLU A 268 2.44 7.17 -4.89
CA GLU A 268 2.47 5.69 -4.89
C GLU A 268 1.90 5.09 -6.19
N TYR A 269 0.97 5.76 -6.86
CA TYR A 269 0.37 5.26 -8.11
C TYR A 269 1.32 5.27 -9.31
N ARG A 270 2.43 6.01 -9.24
CA ARG A 270 3.38 6.13 -10.36
C ARG A 270 4.35 4.95 -10.41
N SER A 271 5.04 4.76 -11.53
CA SER A 271 6.20 3.85 -11.59
C SER A 271 7.45 4.50 -10.99
N SER A 272 7.58 5.83 -11.09
CA SER A 272 8.71 6.62 -10.59
C SER A 272 8.28 7.70 -9.60
N THR A 273 9.17 8.04 -8.65
CA THR A 273 8.99 9.21 -7.77
C THR A 273 8.99 10.50 -8.59
N PRO A 274 8.07 11.44 -8.36
CA PRO A 274 8.13 12.78 -8.96
C PRO A 274 9.48 13.46 -8.64
N SER A 275 10.10 14.11 -9.62
CA SER A 275 11.38 14.80 -9.46
C SER A 275 11.36 15.82 -8.32
N GLU A 276 10.25 16.53 -8.17
CA GLU A 276 10.00 17.56 -7.18
C GLU A 276 9.98 16.97 -5.76
N LEU A 277 9.46 15.75 -5.61
CA LEU A 277 9.45 15.04 -4.33
C LEU A 277 10.86 14.53 -3.97
N ASP A 278 11.61 14.05 -4.95
CA ASP A 278 13.01 13.64 -4.78
C ASP A 278 13.90 14.82 -4.37
N GLU A 279 13.70 16.00 -4.98
CA GLU A 279 14.38 17.25 -4.61
C GLU A 279 14.02 17.70 -3.20
N LEU A 280 12.73 17.65 -2.84
CA LEU A 280 12.26 17.97 -1.50
C LEU A 280 12.90 17.04 -0.46
N HIS A 281 12.92 15.73 -0.72
CA HIS A 281 13.55 14.76 0.15
C HIS A 281 15.05 15.05 0.33
N LYS A 282 15.80 15.27 -0.76
CA LYS A 282 17.25 15.60 -0.69
C LYS A 282 17.49 16.88 0.11
N LYS A 283 16.69 17.92 -0.12
CA LYS A 283 16.79 19.19 0.58
C LYS A 283 16.66 19.00 2.10
N HIS A 284 15.68 18.23 2.55
CA HIS A 284 15.42 18.07 3.99
C HIS A 284 16.30 17.03 4.69
N THR A 285 16.69 15.96 3.99
CA THR A 285 17.53 14.90 4.56
C THR A 285 19.02 15.24 4.50
N VAL A 286 19.50 15.69 3.34
CA VAL A 286 20.93 15.94 3.11
C VAL A 286 21.29 17.37 3.45
N THR A 287 20.58 18.35 2.89
CA THR A 287 20.96 19.77 2.99
C THR A 287 20.61 20.37 4.35
N HIS A 288 19.44 20.05 4.91
CA HIS A 288 18.95 20.61 6.17
C HIS A 288 19.06 19.67 7.38
N ARG A 289 19.79 18.55 7.28
CA ARG A 289 20.12 17.66 8.39
C ARG A 289 18.88 17.11 9.15
N GLY A 290 17.83 16.70 8.43
CA GLY A 290 16.70 15.97 9.00
C GLY A 290 15.51 16.83 9.44
N THR A 291 15.28 17.99 8.81
CA THR A 291 14.07 18.80 9.05
C THR A 291 12.85 18.21 8.32
N ARG A 292 11.64 18.64 8.72
CA ARG A 292 10.38 18.33 8.01
C ARG A 292 10.04 19.43 7.00
N PRO A 293 9.39 19.10 5.87
CA PRO A 293 8.94 20.09 4.90
C PRO A 293 7.83 20.97 5.50
N SER A 294 7.83 22.24 5.12
CA SER A 294 6.79 23.20 5.51
C SER A 294 5.50 22.98 4.73
N LEU A 295 4.38 23.51 5.26
CA LEU A 295 3.08 23.47 4.59
C LEU A 295 3.13 23.99 3.15
N GLN A 296 3.82 25.12 2.90
CA GLN A 296 3.91 25.68 1.54
C GLN A 296 4.70 24.78 0.59
N GLU A 297 5.77 24.13 1.06
CA GLU A 297 6.56 23.20 0.26
C GLU A 297 5.73 21.97 -0.10
N ILE A 298 5.01 21.39 0.87
CA ILE A 298 4.12 20.25 0.64
C ILE A 298 3.03 20.61 -0.37
N SER A 299 2.32 21.73 -0.17
CA SER A 299 1.27 22.20 -1.09
C SER A 299 1.81 22.45 -2.50
N SER A 300 3.03 23.00 -2.63
CA SER A 300 3.65 23.23 -3.93
C SER A 300 3.92 21.91 -4.67
N VAL A 301 4.54 20.93 -4.01
CA VAL A 301 4.84 19.64 -4.63
C VAL A 301 3.56 18.87 -4.94
N LEU A 302 2.58 18.91 -4.03
CA LEU A 302 1.26 18.30 -4.23
C LEU A 302 0.55 18.85 -5.48
N GLN A 303 0.59 20.16 -5.69
CA GLN A 303 0.02 20.77 -6.89
C GLN A 303 0.73 20.31 -8.18
N SER A 304 2.07 20.22 -8.17
CA SER A 304 2.84 19.71 -9.33
C SER A 304 2.46 18.26 -9.65
N VAL A 305 2.37 17.40 -8.63
CA VAL A 305 1.95 16.01 -8.81
C VAL A 305 0.54 15.92 -9.39
N ILE A 306 -0.41 16.69 -8.86
CA ILE A 306 -1.79 16.71 -9.35
C ILE A 306 -1.88 17.15 -10.82
N VAL A 307 -1.19 18.23 -11.20
CA VAL A 307 -1.20 18.74 -12.59
C VAL A 307 -0.67 17.73 -13.59
N SER A 308 0.27 16.89 -13.16
CA SER A 308 0.84 15.85 -14.02
C SER A 308 -0.03 14.59 -14.14
N ASN A 309 -1.17 14.49 -13.43
CA ASN A 309 -2.16 13.43 -13.60
C ASN A 309 -3.34 13.93 -14.44
N LEU A 310 -3.95 13.07 -15.27
CA LEU A 310 -5.17 13.45 -16.00
C LEU A 310 -6.38 13.54 -15.08
N ARG A 311 -6.44 12.67 -14.06
CA ARG A 311 -7.53 12.62 -13.09
C ARG A 311 -6.98 12.30 -11.70
N THR A 312 -7.43 13.03 -10.69
CA THR A 312 -7.05 12.80 -9.30
C THR A 312 -8.30 12.73 -8.42
N PHE A 313 -8.50 11.62 -7.73
CA PHE A 313 -9.53 11.48 -6.70
C PHE A 313 -8.94 11.73 -5.32
N ILE A 314 -9.58 12.61 -4.54
CA ILE A 314 -9.26 12.86 -3.14
C ILE A 314 -10.52 12.57 -2.34
N VAL A 315 -10.45 11.65 -1.39
CA VAL A 315 -11.59 11.21 -0.57
C VAL A 315 -11.28 11.50 0.90
N ILE A 316 -12.14 12.23 1.59
CA ILE A 316 -11.93 12.59 3.00
C ILE A 316 -13.15 12.21 3.82
N ASP A 317 -12.98 11.26 4.73
CA ASP A 317 -14.02 10.88 5.67
C ASP A 317 -14.01 11.77 6.91
N ALA A 318 -15.21 12.10 7.40
CA ALA A 318 -15.45 12.73 8.70
C ALA A 318 -14.74 14.07 8.90
N LEU A 319 -14.91 15.03 7.98
CA LEU A 319 -14.34 16.39 8.10
C LEU A 319 -14.69 17.10 9.42
N ASP A 320 -15.79 16.74 10.08
CA ASP A 320 -16.16 17.26 11.39
C ASP A 320 -15.24 16.80 12.53
N GLU A 321 -14.48 15.72 12.33
CA GLU A 321 -13.58 15.16 13.34
C GLU A 321 -12.17 15.77 13.28
N CYS A 322 -11.87 16.61 12.29
CA CYS A 322 -10.62 17.38 12.27
C CYS A 322 -10.69 18.51 13.31
N ASP A 323 -9.70 18.60 14.19
CA ASP A 323 -9.61 19.69 15.16
C ASP A 323 -9.53 21.05 14.45
N ASN A 324 -10.22 22.01 15.05
CA ASN A 324 -10.23 23.39 14.59
C ASN A 324 -9.74 24.36 15.67
N SER A 325 -9.21 23.87 16.80
CA SER A 325 -8.69 24.71 17.88
C SER A 325 -7.54 25.63 17.43
N ASP A 326 -6.71 25.15 16.51
CA ASP A 326 -5.59 25.86 15.90
C ASP A 326 -5.91 26.37 14.47
N GLY A 327 -7.14 26.18 14.01
CA GLY A 327 -7.57 26.49 12.64
C GLY A 327 -7.10 25.50 11.58
N SER A 328 -6.58 24.31 11.94
CA SER A 328 -6.13 23.28 11.00
C SER A 328 -7.22 22.85 10.03
N ARG A 329 -8.45 22.60 10.50
CA ARG A 329 -9.60 22.29 9.63
C ARG A 329 -9.86 23.39 8.60
N SER A 330 -9.87 24.66 9.01
CA SER A 330 -10.08 25.80 8.09
C SER A 330 -8.98 25.89 7.03
N ARG A 331 -7.71 25.67 7.43
CA ARG A 331 -6.58 25.66 6.50
C ARG A 331 -6.66 24.47 5.54
N LEU A 332 -7.05 23.29 6.03
CA LEU A 332 -7.25 22.10 5.20
C LEU A 332 -8.34 22.36 4.15
N LEU A 333 -9.50 22.89 4.57
CA LEU A 333 -10.59 23.26 3.67
C LEU A 333 -10.14 24.28 2.62
N HIS A 334 -9.33 25.27 3.02
CA HIS A 334 -8.73 26.24 2.09
C HIS A 334 -7.82 25.57 1.06
N GLU A 335 -6.91 24.69 1.49
CA GLU A 335 -6.03 23.96 0.57
C GLU A 335 -6.82 23.04 -0.38
N LEU A 336 -7.82 22.31 0.13
CA LEU A 336 -8.70 21.49 -0.70
C LEU A 336 -9.46 22.33 -1.73
N LYS A 337 -9.93 23.53 -1.34
CA LYS A 337 -10.57 24.48 -2.26
C LYS A 337 -9.62 24.96 -3.35
N ASN A 338 -8.35 25.20 -3.02
CA ASN A 338 -7.32 25.56 -3.99
C ASN A 338 -7.03 24.39 -4.95
N LEU A 339 -6.99 23.15 -4.45
CA LEU A 339 -6.79 21.96 -5.27
C LEU A 339 -7.97 21.71 -6.22
N ARG A 340 -9.20 21.93 -5.78
CA ARG A 340 -10.42 21.79 -6.61
C ARG A 340 -10.46 22.72 -7.83
N GLN A 341 -9.76 23.86 -7.78
CA GLN A 341 -9.67 24.78 -8.91
C GLN A 341 -8.73 24.27 -10.01
N LYS A 342 -7.92 23.24 -9.73
CA LYS A 342 -7.06 22.59 -10.73
C LYS A 342 -7.88 21.61 -11.55
N SER A 343 -7.59 21.52 -12.84
CA SER A 343 -8.27 20.60 -13.74
C SER A 343 -8.05 19.15 -13.33
N GLY A 344 -9.11 18.33 -13.35
CA GLY A 344 -9.02 16.89 -13.14
C GLY A 344 -9.12 16.42 -11.69
N VAL A 345 -9.23 17.33 -10.71
CA VAL A 345 -9.43 16.97 -9.29
C VAL A 345 -10.90 16.66 -9.00
N LYS A 346 -11.13 15.53 -8.34
CA LYS A 346 -12.42 15.01 -7.88
C LYS A 346 -12.38 14.83 -6.37
N LEU A 347 -13.03 15.73 -5.64
CA LEU A 347 -13.11 15.68 -4.19
C LEU A 347 -14.40 14.96 -3.74
N PHE A 348 -14.26 13.97 -2.87
CA PHE A 348 -15.36 13.40 -2.09
C PHE A 348 -15.10 13.72 -0.62
N ALA A 349 -16.11 14.22 0.08
CA ALA A 349 -15.98 14.50 1.50
C ALA A 349 -17.23 14.14 2.29
N THR A 350 -17.09 13.53 3.46
CA THR A 350 -18.20 13.29 4.39
C THR A 350 -18.11 14.18 5.62
N SER A 351 -19.26 14.53 6.19
CA SER A 351 -19.32 15.25 7.47
C SER A 351 -20.68 15.10 8.15
N ARG A 352 -20.79 15.49 9.43
CA ARG A 352 -22.08 15.82 10.05
C ARG A 352 -22.69 17.09 9.44
N HIS A 353 -23.96 17.34 9.74
CA HIS A 353 -24.63 18.60 9.37
C HIS A 353 -24.13 19.77 10.24
N ILE A 354 -22.90 20.23 9.97
CA ILE A 354 -22.29 21.38 10.62
C ILE A 354 -22.35 22.57 9.65
N PRO A 355 -23.03 23.68 10.01
CA PRO A 355 -23.19 24.84 9.12
C PRO A 355 -21.87 25.41 8.59
N GLU A 356 -20.84 25.49 9.44
CA GLU A 356 -19.52 26.00 9.07
C GLU A 356 -18.86 25.18 7.95
N ILE A 357 -18.95 23.84 8.04
CA ILE A 357 -18.39 22.95 7.01
C ILE A 357 -19.25 23.02 5.76
N ALA A 358 -20.59 22.97 5.91
CA ALA A 358 -21.51 23.04 4.78
C ALA A 358 -21.37 24.32 3.95
N ALA A 359 -21.02 25.44 4.59
CA ALA A 359 -20.77 26.71 3.90
C ALA A 359 -19.61 26.63 2.89
N GLU A 360 -18.55 25.86 3.17
CA GLU A 360 -17.43 25.68 2.24
C GLU A 360 -17.77 24.82 1.01
N PHE A 361 -18.85 24.05 1.09
CA PHE A 361 -19.37 23.21 0.00
C PHE A 361 -20.61 23.80 -0.67
N GLN A 362 -20.96 25.06 -0.38
CA GLN A 362 -22.10 25.72 -1.01
C GLN A 362 -21.95 25.74 -2.55
N GLY A 363 -22.98 25.28 -3.25
CA GLY A 363 -22.98 25.17 -4.72
C GLY A 363 -22.35 23.89 -5.28
N CYS A 364 -21.88 22.97 -4.43
CA CYS A 364 -21.39 21.65 -4.85
C CYS A 364 -22.53 20.62 -4.89
N THR A 365 -22.35 19.56 -5.67
CA THR A 365 -23.24 18.40 -5.62
C THR A 365 -23.20 17.78 -4.21
N THR A 366 -24.38 17.56 -3.64
CA THR A 366 -24.54 17.07 -2.27
C THR A 366 -25.39 15.81 -2.25
N LEU A 367 -24.96 14.79 -1.51
CA LEU A 367 -25.69 13.54 -1.32
C LEU A 367 -25.81 13.21 0.17
N GLU A 368 -27.00 13.30 0.75
CA GLU A 368 -27.18 12.99 2.17
C GLU A 368 -26.98 11.48 2.43
N ILE A 369 -26.04 11.13 3.31
CA ILE A 369 -25.83 9.76 3.75
C ILE A 369 -26.81 9.45 4.89
N ARG A 370 -27.78 8.59 4.58
CA ARG A 370 -28.66 7.93 5.55
C ARG A 370 -28.69 6.44 5.26
N ALA A 371 -28.86 5.63 6.31
CA ALA A 371 -29.07 4.21 6.13
C ALA A 371 -30.41 3.98 5.42
N SER A 372 -30.39 3.31 4.27
CA SER A 372 -31.63 2.97 3.58
C SER A 372 -32.37 1.84 4.31
N ASP A 373 -33.69 1.80 4.17
CA ASP A 373 -34.49 0.71 4.75
C ASP A 373 -34.02 -0.66 4.26
N HIS A 374 -33.62 -0.73 2.98
CA HIS A 374 -33.08 -1.95 2.38
C HIS A 374 -31.78 -2.39 3.05
N ASP A 375 -30.85 -1.46 3.31
CA ASP A 375 -29.58 -1.81 3.93
C ASP A 375 -29.75 -2.21 5.39
N ILE A 376 -30.65 -1.56 6.14
CA ILE A 376 -30.95 -1.94 7.52
C ILE A 376 -31.52 -3.37 7.54
N LEU A 377 -32.44 -3.70 6.63
CA LEU A 377 -32.99 -5.05 6.53
C LEU A 377 -31.91 -6.07 6.16
N ALA A 378 -31.03 -5.77 5.20
CA ALA A 378 -29.91 -6.63 4.84
C ALA A 378 -28.94 -6.84 6.02
N TYR A 379 -28.68 -5.79 6.80
CA TYR A 379 -27.90 -5.87 8.04
C TYR A 379 -28.53 -6.81 9.07
N LEU A 380 -29.84 -6.68 9.31
CA LEU A 380 -30.57 -7.55 10.25
C LEU A 380 -30.63 -9.01 9.77
N GLU A 381 -30.69 -9.24 8.46
CA GLU A 381 -30.64 -10.58 7.87
C GLU A 381 -29.29 -11.26 8.04
N GLY A 382 -28.20 -10.52 7.79
CA GLY A 382 -26.84 -11.01 8.02
C GLY A 382 -26.59 -11.45 9.46
N ARG A 383 -27.32 -10.83 10.41
CA ARG A 383 -27.23 -11.12 11.85
C ARG A 383 -28.41 -11.93 12.39
N ALA A 384 -29.18 -12.59 11.53
CA ALA A 384 -30.34 -13.35 11.97
C ALA A 384 -30.00 -14.49 12.96
N LEU A 385 -28.76 -14.97 12.98
CA LEU A 385 -28.27 -15.97 13.94
C LEU A 385 -28.08 -15.41 15.36
N GLU A 386 -27.90 -14.10 15.49
CA GLU A 386 -27.77 -13.40 16.78
C GLU A 386 -29.12 -13.15 17.45
N LEU A 387 -30.23 -13.36 16.73
CA LEU A 387 -31.57 -13.19 17.27
C LEU A 387 -31.89 -14.23 18.36
N PRO A 388 -32.76 -13.88 19.32
CA PRO A 388 -33.25 -14.83 20.31
C PRO A 388 -33.76 -16.14 19.69
N LYS A 389 -33.44 -17.27 20.32
CA LYS A 389 -33.88 -18.61 19.85
C LYS A 389 -35.40 -18.71 19.67
N CYS A 390 -36.19 -17.95 20.43
CA CYS A 390 -37.64 -17.87 20.30
C CYS A 390 -38.07 -17.19 18.98
N ALA A 391 -37.34 -16.18 18.52
CA ALA A 391 -37.52 -15.54 17.22
C ALA A 391 -37.01 -16.45 16.10
N SER A 392 -35.91 -17.18 16.31
CA SER A 392 -35.37 -18.12 15.30
C SER A 392 -36.39 -19.16 14.81
N ARG A 393 -37.32 -19.56 15.69
CA ARG A 393 -38.36 -20.57 15.45
C ARG A 393 -39.68 -20.01 14.88
N SER A 394 -39.86 -18.70 14.86
CA SER A 394 -41.11 -18.05 14.44
C SER A 394 -40.83 -17.02 13.33
N PRO A 395 -41.18 -17.34 12.07
CA PRO A 395 -41.00 -16.40 10.96
C PRO A 395 -41.74 -15.07 11.18
N SER A 396 -42.94 -15.11 11.75
CA SER A 396 -43.71 -13.89 12.04
C SER A 396 -43.00 -12.99 13.06
N LEU A 397 -42.43 -13.57 14.12
CA LEU A 397 -41.71 -12.79 15.13
C LEU A 397 -40.42 -12.19 14.56
N LYS A 398 -39.72 -12.88 13.66
CA LYS A 398 -38.56 -12.29 12.95
C LYS A 398 -38.96 -11.06 12.16
N GLU A 399 -40.08 -11.13 11.46
CA GLU A 399 -40.56 -10.01 10.65
C GLU A 399 -41.02 -8.83 11.53
N GLU A 400 -41.69 -9.12 12.66
CA GLU A 400 -42.02 -8.12 13.67
C GLU A 400 -40.77 -7.41 14.21
N ILE A 401 -39.69 -8.17 14.49
CA ILE A 401 -38.41 -7.61 14.94
C ILE A 401 -37.80 -6.72 13.85
N LYS A 402 -37.71 -7.21 12.62
CA LYS A 402 -37.15 -6.45 11.49
C LYS A 402 -37.87 -5.11 11.31
N LEU A 403 -39.20 -5.13 11.23
CA LEU A 403 -40.02 -3.93 11.06
C LEU A 403 -40.01 -3.01 12.30
N GLY A 404 -39.85 -3.56 13.50
CA GLY A 404 -39.70 -2.79 14.73
C GLY A 404 -38.38 -2.02 14.75
N ILE A 405 -37.27 -2.73 14.51
CA ILE A 405 -35.93 -2.13 14.49
C ILE A 405 -35.80 -1.13 13.34
N LEU A 406 -36.31 -1.47 12.15
CA LEU A 406 -36.30 -0.58 10.98
C LEU A 406 -36.91 0.79 11.29
N ARG A 407 -38.10 0.79 11.91
CA ARG A 407 -38.80 2.03 12.30
C ARG A 407 -38.06 2.80 13.40
N ALA A 408 -37.42 2.09 14.34
CA ALA A 408 -36.67 2.73 15.42
C ALA A 408 -35.32 3.29 14.97
N ALA A 409 -34.71 2.70 13.93
CA ALA A 409 -33.40 3.10 13.44
C ALA A 409 -33.41 4.45 12.72
N ASP A 410 -34.51 4.80 12.02
CA ASP A 410 -34.72 6.10 11.34
C ASP A 410 -33.52 6.61 10.52
N GLY A 411 -32.91 5.69 9.75
CA GLY A 411 -31.74 5.98 8.93
C GLY A 411 -30.38 5.97 9.66
N MET A 412 -30.34 5.47 10.91
CA MET A 412 -29.13 5.31 11.70
C MET A 412 -28.80 3.81 11.92
N PHE A 413 -27.70 3.32 11.32
CA PHE A 413 -27.23 1.95 11.54
C PHE A 413 -26.86 1.67 13.00
N LEU A 414 -26.31 2.66 13.71
CA LEU A 414 -25.96 2.50 15.12
C LEU A 414 -27.17 2.11 15.96
N LEU A 415 -28.33 2.77 15.76
CA LEU A 415 -29.57 2.40 16.45
C LEU A 415 -30.04 1.00 16.05
N ALA A 416 -29.94 0.63 14.76
CA ALA A 416 -30.28 -0.73 14.33
C ALA A 416 -29.47 -1.80 15.08
N ARG A 417 -28.16 -1.54 15.26
CA ARG A 417 -27.26 -2.40 16.04
C ARG A 417 -27.63 -2.42 17.53
N LEU A 418 -27.74 -1.27 18.18
CA LEU A 418 -28.06 -1.18 19.61
C LEU A 418 -29.42 -1.82 19.95
N ASN A 419 -30.40 -1.66 19.07
CA ASN A 419 -31.72 -2.26 19.19
C ASN A 419 -31.68 -3.77 18.95
N LEU A 420 -30.85 -4.27 18.03
CA LEU A 420 -30.63 -5.71 17.88
C LEU A 420 -29.96 -6.31 19.13
N ASP A 421 -28.93 -5.63 19.66
CA ASP A 421 -28.21 -6.03 20.86
C ASP A 421 -29.12 -6.02 22.10
N SER A 422 -30.10 -5.11 22.19
CA SER A 422 -31.08 -5.07 23.29
C SER A 422 -31.99 -6.29 23.36
N LEU A 423 -32.19 -6.96 22.23
CA LEU A 423 -32.99 -8.17 22.13
C LEU A 423 -32.19 -9.42 22.54
N LYS A 424 -30.86 -9.35 22.56
CA LYS A 424 -30.02 -10.48 23.00
C LYS A 424 -30.39 -10.87 24.43
N GLY A 425 -30.49 -12.17 24.67
CA GLY A 425 -30.85 -12.74 25.98
C GLY A 425 -32.36 -12.78 26.30
N LYS A 426 -33.26 -12.16 25.52
CA LYS A 426 -34.71 -12.28 25.73
C LYS A 426 -35.18 -13.71 25.43
N LYS A 427 -35.86 -14.38 26.39
CA LYS A 427 -36.20 -15.81 26.29
C LYS A 427 -37.58 -16.11 25.70
N SER A 428 -38.49 -15.13 25.64
CA SER A 428 -39.88 -15.33 25.20
C SER A 428 -40.31 -14.33 24.14
N ALA A 429 -41.25 -14.73 23.28
CA ALA A 429 -41.83 -13.86 22.26
C ALA A 429 -42.49 -12.61 22.88
N THR A 430 -43.13 -12.76 24.04
CA THR A 430 -43.75 -11.65 24.78
C THR A 430 -42.71 -10.64 25.25
N ALA A 431 -41.57 -11.11 25.79
CA ALA A 431 -40.48 -10.23 26.22
C ALA A 431 -39.84 -9.49 25.04
N VAL A 432 -39.71 -10.16 23.88
CA VAL A 432 -39.25 -9.53 22.64
C VAL A 432 -40.24 -8.45 22.20
N ARG A 433 -41.54 -8.74 22.12
CA ARG A 433 -42.56 -7.75 21.73
C ARG A 433 -42.64 -6.55 22.69
N ALA A 434 -42.45 -6.79 23.99
CA ALA A 434 -42.38 -5.71 24.96
C ALA A 434 -41.17 -4.80 24.69
N ALA A 435 -40.00 -5.38 24.46
CA ALA A 435 -38.79 -4.63 24.11
C ALA A 435 -38.94 -3.88 22.78
N LEU A 436 -39.59 -4.47 21.77
CA LEU A 436 -39.88 -3.80 20.49
C LEU A 436 -40.78 -2.57 20.64
N LYS A 437 -41.73 -2.59 21.59
CA LYS A 437 -42.62 -1.44 21.87
C LYS A 437 -41.91 -0.32 22.60
N ASP A 438 -40.90 -0.66 23.38
CA ASP A 438 -40.10 0.28 24.17
C ASP A 438 -38.87 0.79 23.42
N LEU A 439 -38.72 0.41 22.14
CA LEU A 439 -37.59 0.88 21.34
C LEU A 439 -37.62 2.40 21.23
N PRO A 440 -36.49 3.05 21.52
CA PRO A 440 -36.42 4.49 21.49
C PRO A 440 -36.51 4.97 20.02
N GLY A 441 -37.46 5.88 19.74
CA GLY A 441 -37.69 6.45 18.41
C GLY A 441 -37.59 7.97 18.39
N GLY A 442 -37.31 8.53 17.21
CA GLY A 442 -37.22 9.98 16.95
C GLY A 442 -35.89 10.63 17.37
N SER A 443 -35.87 11.97 17.46
CA SER A 443 -34.65 12.75 17.74
C SER A 443 -34.01 12.48 19.12
N GLN A 444 -34.76 11.94 20.09
CA GLN A 444 -34.23 11.49 21.38
C GLN A 444 -33.87 9.99 21.40
N ALA A 445 -33.98 9.29 20.27
CA ALA A 445 -33.68 7.87 20.21
C ALA A 445 -32.23 7.57 20.59
N TYR A 446 -31.31 8.46 20.20
CA TYR A 446 -29.90 8.37 20.53
C TYR A 446 -29.65 8.39 22.03
N HIS A 447 -30.13 9.43 22.73
CA HIS A 447 -29.98 9.56 24.17
C HIS A 447 -30.60 8.37 24.90
N ARG A 448 -31.84 8.00 24.54
CA ARG A 448 -32.50 6.85 25.16
C ARG A 448 -31.83 5.51 24.86
N ALA A 449 -31.20 5.33 23.70
CA ALA A 449 -30.45 4.12 23.40
C ALA A 449 -29.17 4.02 24.23
N TYR A 450 -28.48 5.14 24.48
CA TYR A 450 -27.37 5.22 25.41
C TYR A 450 -27.82 5.01 26.86
N ASP A 451 -28.89 5.69 27.29
CA ASP A 451 -29.44 5.53 28.64
C ASP A 451 -29.85 4.07 28.87
N ALA A 452 -30.54 3.44 27.92
CA ALA A 452 -30.89 2.03 28.01
C ALA A 452 -29.67 1.10 28.00
N ALA A 453 -28.60 1.45 27.28
CA ALA A 453 -27.35 0.69 27.34
C ALA A 453 -26.67 0.83 28.71
N MET A 454 -26.67 2.04 29.29
CA MET A 454 -26.17 2.31 30.64
C MET A 454 -27.02 1.62 31.71
N GLU A 455 -28.35 1.63 31.60
CA GLU A 455 -29.25 0.88 32.50
C GLU A 455 -28.97 -0.63 32.44
N ARG A 456 -28.66 -1.18 31.26
CA ARG A 456 -28.22 -2.58 31.15
C ARG A 456 -26.87 -2.82 31.81
N ILE A 457 -25.95 -1.86 31.76
CA ILE A 457 -24.67 -1.93 32.47
C ILE A 457 -24.91 -1.93 33.98
N GLU A 458 -25.72 -1.01 34.48
CA GLU A 458 -26.02 -0.88 35.91
C GLU A 458 -26.89 -2.03 36.45
N GLY A 459 -27.68 -2.67 35.59
CA GLY A 459 -28.49 -3.84 35.94
C GLY A 459 -27.74 -5.18 35.95
N GLN A 460 -26.43 -5.20 35.66
CA GLN A 460 -25.59 -6.40 35.77
C GLN A 460 -25.21 -6.70 37.23
N LEU A 461 -24.46 -7.79 37.45
CA LEU A 461 -23.80 -8.03 38.74
C LEU A 461 -22.90 -6.84 39.09
N ALA A 462 -22.79 -6.52 40.38
CA ALA A 462 -22.06 -5.34 40.85
C ALA A 462 -20.64 -5.25 40.25
N ASP A 463 -19.90 -6.37 40.30
CA ASP A 463 -18.55 -6.46 39.77
C ASP A 463 -18.50 -6.18 38.25
N HIS A 464 -19.43 -6.76 37.48
CA HIS A 464 -19.49 -6.52 36.03
C HIS A 464 -19.87 -5.07 35.69
N ALA A 465 -20.77 -4.47 36.46
CA ALA A 465 -21.17 -3.08 36.29
C ALA A 465 -19.99 -2.14 36.61
N GLU A 466 -19.20 -2.45 37.64
CA GLU A 466 -17.99 -1.73 38.00
C GLU A 466 -16.92 -1.86 36.91
N THR A 467 -16.64 -3.08 36.45
CA THR A 467 -15.71 -3.33 35.33
C THR A 467 -16.12 -2.55 34.08
N ALA A 468 -17.39 -2.59 33.69
CA ALA A 468 -17.88 -1.85 32.53
C ALA A 468 -17.69 -0.33 32.70
N LYS A 469 -17.93 0.21 33.91
CA LYS A 469 -17.71 1.64 34.20
C LYS A 469 -16.22 2.01 34.15
N GLN A 470 -15.33 1.14 34.64
CA GLN A 470 -13.89 1.33 34.55
C GLN A 470 -13.41 1.31 33.09
N VAL A 471 -13.87 0.34 32.30
CA VAL A 471 -13.55 0.24 30.85
C VAL A 471 -14.00 1.51 30.12
N LEU A 472 -15.27 1.92 30.30
CA LEU A 472 -15.79 3.14 29.69
C LEU A 472 -15.00 4.38 30.13
N SER A 473 -14.59 4.45 31.40
CA SER A 473 -13.79 5.56 31.92
C SER A 473 -12.40 5.62 31.27
N TRP A 474 -11.69 4.49 31.21
CA TRP A 474 -10.38 4.41 30.54
C TRP A 474 -10.45 4.84 29.08
N ILE A 475 -11.45 4.36 28.34
CA ILE A 475 -11.62 4.71 26.93
C ILE A 475 -11.95 6.19 26.75
N THR A 476 -12.84 6.74 27.60
CA THR A 476 -13.29 8.14 27.48
C THR A 476 -12.20 9.14 27.82
N PHE A 477 -11.38 8.84 28.82
CA PHE A 477 -10.32 9.74 29.31
C PHE A 477 -8.95 9.46 28.70
N ALA A 478 -8.81 8.39 27.89
CA ALA A 478 -7.56 8.12 27.21
C ALA A 478 -7.23 9.22 26.19
N LYS A 479 -5.94 9.58 26.13
CA LYS A 479 -5.44 10.60 25.19
C LYS A 479 -5.50 10.15 23.72
N ARG A 480 -5.49 8.83 23.48
CA ARG A 480 -5.55 8.18 22.18
C ARG A 480 -6.31 6.86 22.31
N PRO A 481 -6.76 6.21 21.22
CA PRO A 481 -7.36 4.89 21.31
C PRO A 481 -6.41 3.91 21.99
N LEU A 482 -6.91 3.19 23.00
CA LEU A 482 -6.17 2.16 23.73
C LEU A 482 -6.10 0.89 22.89
N ARG A 483 -4.99 0.16 22.98
CA ARG A 483 -4.91 -1.22 22.47
C ARG A 483 -5.61 -2.17 23.45
N ALA A 484 -6.05 -3.33 22.97
CA ALA A 484 -6.66 -4.37 23.79
C ALA A 484 -5.78 -4.71 25.00
N GLU A 485 -4.51 -5.03 24.75
CA GLU A 485 -3.50 -5.30 25.79
C GLU A 485 -3.35 -4.14 26.79
N GLU A 486 -3.36 -2.90 26.31
CA GLU A 486 -3.24 -1.71 27.19
C GLU A 486 -4.47 -1.55 28.10
N LEU A 487 -5.66 -1.93 27.61
CA LEU A 487 -6.88 -1.91 28.39
C LEU A 487 -6.90 -3.06 29.42
N GLU A 488 -6.48 -4.26 29.02
CA GLU A 488 -6.35 -5.42 29.91
C GLU A 488 -5.42 -5.07 31.09
N ASP A 489 -4.24 -4.52 30.80
CA ASP A 489 -3.30 -4.06 31.80
C ASP A 489 -3.88 -2.96 32.68
N ALA A 490 -4.57 -1.97 32.09
CA ALA A 490 -5.14 -0.85 32.83
C ALA A 490 -6.24 -1.26 33.82
N ILE A 491 -7.02 -2.29 33.50
CA ILE A 491 -8.06 -2.85 34.37
C ILE A 491 -7.47 -3.77 35.44
N ALA A 492 -6.37 -4.47 35.15
CA ALA A 492 -5.69 -5.35 36.10
C ALA A 492 -5.01 -4.59 37.26
N VAL A 493 -4.84 -3.27 37.16
CA VAL A 493 -4.24 -2.43 38.21
C VAL A 493 -5.20 -2.22 39.38
N ILE A 494 -4.82 -2.70 40.56
CA ILE A 494 -5.56 -2.51 41.81
C ILE A 494 -4.98 -1.31 42.58
N ASP A 495 -5.85 -0.36 42.92
CA ASP A 495 -5.47 0.82 43.72
C ASP A 495 -4.89 0.40 45.09
N GLY A 496 -3.74 0.99 45.44
CA GLY A 496 -3.02 0.70 46.68
C GLY A 496 -2.07 -0.51 46.66
N GLN A 497 -1.97 -1.26 45.55
CA GLN A 497 -0.96 -2.32 45.41
C GLN A 497 0.37 -1.77 44.85
N MET A 498 1.48 -2.30 45.37
CA MET A 498 2.84 -1.87 45.00
C MET A 498 3.46 -2.71 43.87
N SER A 499 2.78 -3.77 43.43
CA SER A 499 3.24 -4.69 42.39
C SER A 499 2.10 -5.06 41.45
N PHE A 500 2.41 -5.18 40.17
CA PHE A 500 1.46 -5.64 39.16
C PHE A 500 1.25 -7.15 39.30
N ASP A 501 -0.02 -7.55 39.38
CA ASP A 501 -0.41 -8.95 39.51
C ASP A 501 -0.98 -9.45 38.17
N PHE A 502 -0.21 -10.29 37.50
CA PHE A 502 -0.57 -10.88 36.22
C PHE A 502 -1.78 -11.81 36.30
N GLU A 503 -2.15 -12.30 37.50
CA GLU A 503 -3.34 -13.14 37.67
C GLU A 503 -4.65 -12.33 37.58
N ASN A 504 -4.59 -11.00 37.67
CA ASN A 504 -5.75 -10.11 37.53
C ASN A 504 -6.05 -9.69 36.08
N ILE A 505 -5.23 -10.13 35.12
CA ILE A 505 -5.47 -9.85 33.70
C ILE A 505 -6.73 -10.61 33.26
N CYS A 506 -7.75 -9.84 32.90
CA CYS A 506 -8.99 -10.37 32.32
C CYS A 506 -8.94 -10.19 30.79
N PRO A 507 -9.24 -11.25 29.99
CA PRO A 507 -9.26 -11.14 28.54
C PRO A 507 -10.19 -10.02 28.06
N VAL A 508 -9.76 -9.30 27.02
CA VAL A 508 -10.51 -8.16 26.47
C VAL A 508 -11.92 -8.56 26.05
N GLU A 509 -12.16 -9.78 25.54
CA GLU A 509 -13.49 -10.23 25.16
C GLU A 509 -14.47 -10.25 26.34
N ASP A 510 -13.99 -10.66 27.51
CA ASP A 510 -14.77 -10.71 28.74
C ASP A 510 -15.06 -9.28 29.24
N LEU A 511 -14.05 -8.40 29.22
CA LEU A 511 -14.21 -6.98 29.55
C LEU A 511 -15.27 -6.30 28.67
N LEU A 512 -15.20 -6.50 27.35
CA LEU A 512 -16.13 -5.92 26.39
C LEU A 512 -17.56 -6.48 26.52
N SER A 513 -17.68 -7.75 26.92
CA SER A 513 -18.99 -8.39 27.12
C SER A 513 -19.83 -7.67 28.18
N THR A 514 -19.19 -7.03 29.16
CA THR A 514 -19.85 -6.26 30.23
C THR A 514 -20.35 -4.89 29.75
N CYS A 515 -19.82 -4.35 28.65
CA CYS A 515 -20.10 -3.00 28.16
C CYS A 515 -21.39 -2.88 27.31
N ALA A 516 -22.26 -3.90 27.34
CA ALA A 516 -23.58 -3.90 26.68
C ALA A 516 -23.58 -3.48 25.20
N GLY A 517 -22.49 -3.77 24.48
CA GLY A 517 -22.33 -3.48 23.04
C GLY A 517 -21.87 -2.07 22.70
N LEU A 518 -21.60 -1.22 23.71
CA LEU A 518 -21.07 0.14 23.55
C LEU A 518 -19.59 0.18 23.20
N VAL A 519 -18.86 -0.93 23.36
CA VAL A 519 -17.43 -0.98 23.11
C VAL A 519 -17.11 -2.15 22.19
N THR A 520 -16.17 -1.97 21.27
CA THR A 520 -15.68 -2.99 20.34
C THR A 520 -14.18 -2.90 20.16
N VAL A 521 -13.54 -4.02 19.80
CA VAL A 521 -12.13 -4.05 19.39
C VAL A 521 -12.04 -4.17 17.87
N ASP A 522 -11.13 -3.38 17.31
CA ASP A 522 -10.73 -3.49 15.92
C ASP A 522 -9.75 -4.68 15.74
N GLU A 523 -10.15 -5.71 15.00
CA GLU A 523 -9.36 -6.95 14.84
C GLU A 523 -7.95 -6.73 14.24
N LYS A 524 -7.72 -5.66 13.47
CA LYS A 524 -6.43 -5.43 12.79
C LYS A 524 -5.49 -4.57 13.60
N THR A 525 -6.01 -3.48 14.15
CA THR A 525 -5.24 -2.50 14.90
C THR A 525 -5.20 -2.82 16.39
N GLN A 526 -6.03 -3.78 16.83
CA GLN A 526 -6.27 -4.12 18.23
C GLN A 526 -6.71 -2.91 19.06
N ALA A 527 -7.23 -1.87 18.42
CA ALA A 527 -7.69 -0.66 19.10
C ALA A 527 -9.11 -0.85 19.65
N VAL A 528 -9.33 -0.42 20.89
CA VAL A 528 -10.63 -0.40 21.56
C VAL A 528 -11.37 0.88 21.18
N LEU A 529 -12.60 0.75 20.70
CA LEU A 529 -13.45 1.82 20.17
C LEU A 529 -14.84 1.80 20.82
N MET A 530 -15.40 2.98 21.08
CA MET A 530 -16.76 3.18 21.58
C MET A 530 -17.73 3.50 20.44
#